data_AF-A0A3A9DZ46-F1
#
_entry.id   AF-A0A3A9DZ46-F1
#
_cell.length_a   1.000
_cell.length_b   1.000
_cell.length_c   1.000
_cell.angle_alpha   90.00
_cell.angle_beta   90.00
_cell.angle_gamma   90.00
#
_symmetry.space_group_name_H-M   'P 1'
#
loop_
_entity.id
_entity.type
_entity.pdbx_description
1 polymer ?
#
loop_
_entity_poly.entity_id
_entity_poly.type
_entity_poly.pdbx_seq_one_letter_code
_entity_poly.pdbx_strand_id
1 'polypeptide(L)'
;TILEDYLDHYGGIVVTVSHDRYFLDRTMKHMFSFEENRKLKQYEGGYTDYFLKKLAEKEEQEAGNVSKTNRQTTQKGQRTRGPQKLKFTYQEQRDYETIESDMDALEEKIEVLESEMAVASTDFVKLNQIMTQKEAAESMLEEMIDRWMYLEELAERIAEQ
;
A
#
# COMPACT_ATOMS: atom_id res chain seq x y z
N THR A 1 -3.59 5.69 23.23
CA THR A 1 -3.92 7.04 22.73
C THR A 1 -5.38 7.31 23.11
N ILE A 2 -5.71 8.56 23.45
CA ILE A 2 -6.94 8.93 24.18
C ILE A 2 -8.17 8.94 23.25
N LEU A 3 -7.95 9.15 21.95
CA LEU A 3 -9.02 9.30 20.96
C LEU A 3 -9.68 7.96 20.61
N GLU A 4 -8.89 6.91 20.52
CA GLU A 4 -9.29 5.55 20.13
C GLU A 4 -10.14 4.92 21.24
N ASP A 5 -9.72 5.07 22.49
CA ASP A 5 -10.49 4.59 23.65
C ASP A 5 -11.84 5.34 23.78
N TYR A 6 -11.86 6.63 23.41
CA TYR A 6 -13.10 7.40 23.34
C TYR A 6 -14.02 6.92 22.20
N LEU A 7 -13.46 6.62 21.03
CA LEU A 7 -14.21 6.11 19.89
C LEU A 7 -14.79 4.71 20.14
N ASP A 8 -14.09 3.87 20.90
CA ASP A 8 -14.57 2.53 21.28
C ASP A 8 -15.83 2.58 22.16
N HIS A 9 -15.94 3.59 23.04
CA HIS A 9 -17.09 3.79 23.92
C HIS A 9 -18.18 4.68 23.30
N TYR A 10 -17.96 5.20 22.09
CA TYR A 10 -18.91 6.06 21.43
C TYR A 10 -20.11 5.26 20.90
N GLY A 11 -21.29 5.45 21.50
CA GLY A 11 -22.51 4.70 21.17
C GLY A 11 -23.20 5.11 19.85
N GLY A 12 -22.50 5.81 18.95
CA GLY A 12 -23.00 6.27 17.66
C GLY A 12 -22.29 5.63 16.47
N ILE A 13 -22.72 6.00 15.25
CA ILE A 13 -22.03 5.62 14.02
C ILE A 13 -20.92 6.65 13.76
N VAL A 14 -19.69 6.17 13.59
CA VAL A 14 -18.53 6.98 13.19
C VAL A 14 -18.16 6.59 11.78
N VAL A 15 -18.03 7.58 10.91
CA VAL A 15 -17.43 7.43 9.57
C VAL A 15 -16.19 8.27 9.56
N THR A 16 -15.04 7.64 9.33
CA THR A 16 -13.75 8.31 9.31
C THR A 16 -13.08 8.07 7.96
N VAL A 17 -12.32 9.06 7.51
CA VAL A 17 -11.39 8.94 6.38
C VAL A 17 -10.05 9.36 6.96
N SER A 18 -9.11 8.43 7.02
CA SER A 18 -7.77 8.65 7.55
C SER A 18 -6.76 7.95 6.66
N HIS A 19 -5.55 8.49 6.62
CA HIS A 19 -4.40 7.85 6.02
C HIS A 19 -3.56 7.09 7.07
N ASP A 20 -3.75 7.38 8.36
CA ASP A 20 -3.06 6.65 9.43
C ASP A 20 -3.61 5.22 9.59
N ARG A 21 -2.80 4.26 9.13
CA ARG A 21 -3.10 2.84 9.20
C ARG A 21 -3.28 2.31 10.62
N TYR A 22 -2.47 2.76 11.58
CA TYR A 22 -2.58 2.32 12.98
C TYR A 22 -3.90 2.76 13.60
N PHE A 23 -4.33 3.96 13.26
CA PHE A 23 -5.64 4.46 13.65
C PHE A 23 -6.77 3.64 13.01
N LEU A 24 -6.71 3.41 11.69
CA LEU A 24 -7.73 2.65 10.96
C LEU A 24 -7.83 1.20 11.45
N ASP A 25 -6.69 0.52 11.64
CA ASP A 25 -6.65 -0.88 12.04
C ASP A 25 -7.20 -1.09 13.46
N ARG A 26 -6.97 -0.11 14.35
CA ARG A 26 -7.41 -0.18 15.75
C ARG A 26 -8.88 0.21 15.93
N THR A 27 -9.38 1.20 15.20
CA THR A 27 -10.72 1.77 15.46
C THR A 27 -11.80 1.34 14.47
N MET A 28 -11.42 0.87 13.27
CA MET A 28 -12.40 0.49 12.25
C MET A 28 -12.80 -0.98 12.35
N LYS A 29 -14.09 -1.24 12.18
CA LYS A 29 -14.66 -2.60 12.12
C LYS A 29 -15.01 -3.01 10.69
N HIS A 30 -15.27 -2.01 9.85
CA HIS A 30 -15.62 -2.18 8.46
C HIS A 30 -14.90 -1.12 7.62
N MET A 31 -14.26 -1.55 6.55
CA MET A 31 -13.57 -0.67 5.60
C MET A 31 -14.28 -0.71 4.26
N PHE A 32 -14.45 0.46 3.65
CA PHE A 32 -15.01 0.59 2.31
C PHE A 32 -13.91 1.02 1.35
N SER A 33 -13.70 0.25 0.27
CA SER A 33 -12.76 0.62 -0.77
C SER A 33 -13.49 0.97 -2.06
N PHE A 34 -13.07 2.08 -2.68
CA PHE A 34 -13.51 2.45 -4.01
C PHE A 34 -12.67 1.72 -5.06
N GLU A 35 -13.31 0.86 -5.85
CA GLU A 35 -12.67 0.22 -7.01
C GLU A 35 -12.80 1.09 -8.27
N GLU A 36 -11.91 0.85 -9.24
CA GLU A 36 -11.85 1.55 -10.55
C GLU A 36 -13.20 1.56 -11.30
N ASN A 37 -14.04 0.55 -11.05
CA ASN A 37 -15.38 0.44 -11.65
C ASN A 37 -16.48 1.24 -10.94
N ARG A 38 -16.11 2.19 -10.05
CA ARG A 38 -17.05 2.95 -9.19
C ARG A 38 -17.91 2.04 -8.31
N LYS A 39 -17.43 0.83 -8.03
CA LYS A 39 -18.08 -0.11 -7.14
C LYS A 39 -17.45 0.03 -5.76
N LEU A 40 -18.31 0.12 -4.75
CA LEU A 40 -17.90 0.16 -3.36
C LEU A 40 -17.87 -1.28 -2.87
N LYS A 41 -16.69 -1.76 -2.48
CA LYS A 41 -16.55 -3.05 -1.81
C LYS A 41 -16.37 -2.84 -0.32
N GLN A 42 -17.06 -3.66 0.46
CA GLN A 42 -16.97 -3.68 1.91
C GLN A 42 -16.05 -4.81 2.34
N TYR A 43 -15.13 -4.49 3.25
CA TYR A 43 -14.24 -5.42 3.91
C TYR A 43 -14.57 -5.41 5.41
N GLU A 44 -14.60 -6.59 6.00
CA GLU A 44 -14.71 -6.76 7.45
C GLU A 44 -13.29 -6.78 8.02
N GLY A 45 -13.05 -5.96 9.04
CA GLY A 45 -11.75 -5.79 9.65
C GLY A 45 -11.11 -4.43 9.40
N GLY A 46 -9.87 -4.31 9.87
CA GLY A 46 -9.05 -3.11 9.77
C GLY A 46 -8.43 -2.90 8.40
N TYR A 47 -7.43 -2.02 8.32
CA TYR A 47 -6.70 -1.80 7.07
C TYR A 47 -5.93 -3.05 6.64
N THR A 48 -5.35 -3.78 7.59
CA THR A 48 -4.55 -4.98 7.29
C THR A 48 -5.38 -6.04 6.58
N ASP A 49 -6.61 -6.26 7.03
CA ASP A 49 -7.55 -7.22 6.43
C ASP A 49 -7.98 -6.81 5.02
N TYR A 50 -8.19 -5.51 4.80
CA TYR A 50 -8.44 -4.95 3.47
C TYR A 50 -7.25 -5.22 2.53
N PHE A 51 -6.03 -4.92 2.97
CA PHE A 51 -4.82 -5.08 2.17
C PHE A 51 -4.60 -6.54 1.75
N LEU A 52 -4.72 -7.48 2.70
CA LEU A 52 -4.57 -8.92 2.43
C LEU A 52 -5.60 -9.43 1.42
N LYS A 53 -6.88 -9.03 1.55
CA LYS A 53 -7.92 -9.43 0.60
C LYS A 53 -7.68 -8.82 -0.78
N LYS A 54 -7.24 -7.56 -0.85
CA LYS A 54 -6.90 -6.90 -2.12
C LYS A 54 -5.72 -7.57 -2.83
N LEU A 55 -4.72 -8.02 -2.07
CA LEU A 55 -3.58 -8.76 -2.60
C LEU A 55 -4.02 -10.11 -3.19
N ALA A 56 -4.84 -10.87 -2.46
CA ALA A 56 -5.40 -12.13 -2.95
C ALA A 56 -6.27 -11.95 -4.21
N GLU A 57 -7.10 -10.90 -4.26
CA GLU A 57 -7.90 -10.58 -5.46
C GLU A 57 -7.04 -10.21 -6.67
N LYS A 58 -5.89 -9.54 -6.47
CA LYS A 58 -4.92 -9.26 -7.54
C LYS A 58 -4.28 -10.55 -8.06
N GLU A 59 -3.85 -11.43 -7.17
CA GLU A 59 -3.25 -12.72 -7.55
C GLU A 59 -4.24 -13.60 -8.34
N GLU A 60 -5.52 -13.62 -7.95
CA GLU A 60 -6.56 -14.34 -8.71
C GLU A 60 -6.83 -13.73 -10.10
N GLN A 61 -6.80 -12.40 -10.22
CA GLN A 61 -6.97 -11.73 -11.51
C GLN A 61 -5.80 -11.97 -12.47
N GLU A 62 -4.57 -11.99 -11.94
CA GLU A 62 -3.37 -12.31 -12.72
C GLU A 62 -3.37 -13.79 -13.14
N ALA A 63 -3.78 -14.72 -12.27
CA ALA A 63 -3.94 -16.13 -12.61
C ALA A 63 -5.05 -16.37 -13.67
N GLY A 64 -6.14 -15.61 -13.62
CA GLY A 64 -7.27 -15.71 -14.55
C GLY A 64 -6.98 -15.21 -15.97
N ASN A 65 -6.07 -14.23 -16.12
CA ASN A 65 -5.72 -13.66 -17.43
C ASN A 65 -4.81 -14.57 -18.28
N VAL A 66 -4.14 -15.54 -17.67
CA VAL A 66 -3.33 -16.54 -18.40
C VAL A 66 -4.22 -17.53 -19.18
N SER A 67 -5.51 -17.66 -18.85
CA SER A 67 -6.37 -18.70 -19.42
C SER A 67 -7.18 -18.30 -20.67
N LYS A 68 -7.16 -17.03 -21.12
CA LYS A 68 -8.00 -16.58 -22.26
C LYS A 68 -7.27 -16.14 -23.52
N THR A 69 -5.94 -16.17 -23.55
CA THR A 69 -5.15 -15.88 -24.76
C THR A 69 -4.28 -17.05 -25.16
N ASN A 70 -4.87 -18.23 -25.40
CA ASN A 70 -4.22 -19.21 -26.29
C ASN A 70 -5.19 -20.26 -26.85
N ARG A 71 -6.09 -19.85 -27.75
CA ARG A 71 -6.72 -20.76 -28.71
C ARG A 71 -6.40 -20.29 -30.12
N GLN A 72 -5.14 -20.44 -30.50
CA GLN A 72 -4.66 -20.73 -31.86
C GLN A 72 -3.18 -20.33 -31.92
N THR A 73 -2.29 -21.29 -31.71
CA THR A 73 -1.31 -21.72 -32.73
C THR A 73 -0.33 -22.75 -32.17
N THR A 74 -0.14 -23.79 -32.99
CA THR A 74 1.05 -24.65 -33.11
C THR A 74 1.50 -25.49 -31.91
N GLN A 75 1.25 -26.79 -32.08
CA GLN A 75 2.04 -27.89 -31.54
C GLN A 75 3.55 -27.61 -31.64
N LYS A 76 4.26 -27.58 -30.50
CA LYS A 76 5.62 -28.11 -30.34
C LYS A 76 6.06 -28.04 -28.86
N GLY A 77 6.47 -29.19 -28.33
CA GLY A 77 7.38 -29.27 -27.19
C GLY A 77 6.73 -29.13 -25.82
N GLN A 78 6.19 -30.24 -25.31
CA GLN A 78 5.88 -30.39 -23.89
C GLN A 78 7.20 -30.38 -23.09
N ARG A 79 7.60 -29.20 -22.63
CA ARG A 79 8.56 -29.07 -21.52
C ARG A 79 7.73 -28.94 -20.26
N THR A 80 7.70 -30.00 -19.47
CA THR A 80 7.30 -29.96 -18.07
C THR A 80 8.21 -28.94 -17.38
N ARG A 81 7.72 -27.70 -17.20
CA ARG A 81 8.34 -26.75 -16.29
C ARG A 81 8.23 -27.38 -14.90
N GLY A 82 9.34 -27.91 -14.39
CA GLY A 82 9.47 -28.25 -12.97
C GLY A 82 9.15 -27.03 -12.10
N PRO A 83 9.04 -27.20 -10.78
CA PRO A 83 8.63 -26.11 -9.88
C PRO A 83 9.53 -24.90 -10.13
N GLN A 84 8.92 -23.81 -10.63
CA GLN A 84 9.67 -22.59 -10.87
C GLN A 84 10.06 -22.04 -9.50
N LYS A 85 11.37 -21.96 -9.25
CA LYS A 85 11.90 -21.24 -8.10
C LYS A 85 11.33 -19.83 -8.13
N LEU A 86 10.82 -19.36 -7.00
CA LEU A 86 10.46 -17.95 -6.87
C LEU A 86 11.76 -17.15 -7.12
N LYS A 87 11.65 -16.10 -7.93
CA LYS A 87 12.74 -15.18 -8.23
C LYS A 87 12.11 -13.82 -8.46
N PHE A 88 12.80 -12.77 -8.04
CA PHE A 88 12.42 -11.41 -8.39
C PHE A 88 12.31 -11.23 -9.90
N THR A 89 11.27 -10.53 -10.32
CA THR A 89 11.16 -9.97 -11.65
C THR A 89 12.17 -8.83 -11.79
N TYR A 90 12.67 -8.58 -13.01
CA TYR A 90 13.64 -7.49 -13.27
C TYR A 90 13.18 -6.12 -12.71
N GLN A 91 11.87 -5.88 -12.73
CA GLN A 91 11.28 -4.65 -12.20
C GLN A 91 11.27 -4.63 -10.67
N GLU A 92 10.94 -5.74 -10.02
CA GLU A 92 10.96 -5.88 -8.55
C GLU A 92 12.38 -5.78 -7.98
N GLN A 93 13.37 -6.34 -8.70
CA GLN A 93 14.77 -6.23 -8.30
C GLN A 93 15.28 -4.79 -8.38
N ARG A 94 14.93 -4.08 -9.44
CA ARG A 94 15.28 -2.65 -9.59
C ARG A 94 14.59 -1.81 -8.53
N ASP A 95 13.31 -2.05 -8.28
CA ASP A 95 12.57 -1.35 -7.25
C ASP A 95 13.21 -1.59 -5.87
N TYR A 96 13.57 -2.85 -5.54
CA TYR A 96 14.23 -3.18 -4.27
C TYR A 96 15.56 -2.43 -4.08
N GLU A 97 16.33 -2.23 -5.16
CA GLU A 97 17.59 -1.48 -5.10
C GLU A 97 17.40 0.04 -4.97
N THR A 98 16.29 0.60 -5.46
CA THR A 98 16.06 2.06 -5.45
C THR A 98 15.16 2.53 -4.32
N ILE A 99 14.31 1.66 -3.79
CA ILE A 99 13.25 2.03 -2.84
C ILE A 99 13.81 2.60 -1.53
N GLU A 100 14.96 2.11 -1.05
CA GLU A 100 15.64 2.66 0.13
C GLU A 100 16.07 4.12 -0.11
N SER A 101 16.69 4.40 -1.28
CA SER A 101 17.08 5.75 -1.65
C SER A 101 15.88 6.68 -1.88
N ASP A 102 14.78 6.16 -2.42
CA ASP A 102 13.57 6.94 -2.65
C ASP A 102 12.84 7.24 -1.32
N MET A 103 12.89 6.32 -0.36
CA MET A 103 12.40 6.52 1.02
C MET A 103 13.21 7.61 1.74
N ASP A 104 14.54 7.52 1.73
CA ASP A 104 15.42 8.52 2.34
C ASP A 104 15.14 9.94 1.79
N ALA A 105 14.95 10.06 0.48
CA ALA A 105 14.64 11.35 -0.17
C ALA A 105 13.26 11.90 0.22
N LEU A 106 12.27 11.02 0.44
CA LEU A 106 10.95 11.41 0.92
C LEU A 106 10.98 11.84 2.39
N GLU A 107 11.74 11.15 3.23
CA GLU A 107 11.95 11.53 4.64
C GLU A 107 12.64 12.89 4.75
N GLU A 108 13.72 13.14 4.01
CA GLU A 108 14.40 14.43 3.97
C GLU A 108 13.44 15.55 3.54
N LYS A 109 12.60 15.28 2.54
CA LYS A 109 11.59 16.24 2.07
C LYS A 109 10.55 16.55 3.14
N ILE A 110 10.09 15.55 3.90
CA ILE A 110 9.17 15.75 5.01
C ILE A 110 9.82 16.62 6.10
N GLU A 111 11.08 16.35 6.44
CA GLU A 111 11.83 17.14 7.43
C GLU A 111 11.98 18.61 7.00
N VAL A 112 12.27 18.86 5.73
CA VAL A 112 12.31 20.21 5.17
C VAL A 112 10.95 20.90 5.26
N LEU A 113 9.86 20.22 4.90
CA LEU A 113 8.51 20.76 4.99
C LEU A 113 8.12 21.08 6.45
N GLU A 114 8.48 20.23 7.41
CA GLU A 114 8.26 20.50 8.84
C GLU A 114 9.02 21.72 9.32
N SER A 115 10.28 21.88 8.90
CA SER A 115 11.08 23.07 9.20
C SER A 115 10.46 24.33 8.61
N GLU A 116 9.95 24.26 7.37
CA GLU A 116 9.23 25.36 6.75
C GLU A 116 7.91 25.70 7.46
N MET A 117 7.18 24.70 7.99
CA MET A 117 5.99 24.92 8.83
C MET A 117 6.33 25.68 10.11
N ALA A 118 7.44 25.31 10.76
CA ALA A 118 7.88 25.97 12.00
C ALA A 118 8.21 27.45 11.79
N VAL A 119 8.72 27.82 10.61
CA VAL A 119 9.04 29.20 10.23
C VAL A 119 7.79 29.97 9.75
N ALA A 120 6.83 29.29 9.12
CA ALA A 120 5.64 29.89 8.52
C ALA A 120 4.46 30.09 9.50
N SER A 121 4.73 30.43 10.76
CA SER A 121 3.72 30.51 11.83
C SER A 121 2.59 31.54 11.62
N THR A 122 2.81 32.53 10.75
CA THR A 122 1.90 33.69 10.59
C THR A 122 1.12 33.68 9.27
N ASP A 123 1.47 32.78 8.32
CA ASP A 123 0.82 32.70 7.01
C ASP A 123 -0.02 31.43 6.91
N PHE A 124 -1.33 31.60 7.15
CA PHE A 124 -2.30 30.51 7.12
C PHE A 124 -2.39 29.81 5.75
N VAL A 125 -2.26 30.56 4.65
CA VAL A 125 -2.38 29.98 3.30
C VAL A 125 -1.15 29.13 3.00
N LYS A 126 0.03 29.65 3.31
CA LYS A 126 1.29 28.92 3.14
C LYS A 126 1.36 27.69 4.04
N LEU A 127 0.89 27.79 5.29
CA LEU A 127 0.85 26.68 6.23
C LEU A 127 -0.05 25.55 5.74
N ASN A 128 -1.23 25.86 5.18
CA ASN A 128 -2.13 24.86 4.61
C ASN A 128 -1.53 24.17 3.36
N GLN A 129 -0.81 24.93 2.52
CA GLN A 129 -0.10 24.37 1.38
C GLN A 129 1.02 23.41 1.81
N ILE A 130 1.84 23.82 2.78
CA ILE A 130 2.91 22.98 3.31
C ILE A 130 2.33 21.73 3.98
N MET A 131 1.24 21.86 4.74
CA MET A 131 0.54 20.73 5.36
C MET A 131 0.04 19.73 4.32
N THR A 132 -0.61 20.21 3.24
CA THR A 132 -1.06 19.35 2.13
C THR A 132 0.12 18.66 1.42
N GLN A 133 1.24 19.37 1.23
CA GLN A 133 2.45 18.80 0.62
C GLN A 133 3.12 17.77 1.51
N LYS A 134 3.14 18.02 2.83
CA LYS A 134 3.65 17.10 3.84
C LYS A 134 2.82 15.82 3.86
N GLU A 135 1.50 15.95 3.95
CA GLU A 135 0.56 14.82 3.94
C GLU A 135 0.70 13.98 2.66
N ALA A 136 0.87 14.62 1.49
CA ALA A 136 1.14 13.92 0.25
C ALA A 136 2.50 13.18 0.24
N ALA A 137 3.54 13.78 0.81
CA ALA A 137 4.86 13.15 0.92
C ALA A 137 4.86 11.96 1.91
N GLU A 138 4.19 12.11 3.05
CA GLU A 138 3.98 11.04 4.03
C GLU A 138 3.21 9.86 3.40
N SER A 139 2.15 10.15 2.63
CA SER A 139 1.40 9.11 1.92
C SER A 139 2.27 8.36 0.90
N MET A 140 3.15 9.06 0.17
CA MET A 140 4.07 8.41 -0.77
C MET A 140 5.11 7.54 -0.04
N LEU A 141 5.62 8.02 1.10
CA LEU A 141 6.57 7.26 1.91
C LEU A 141 5.93 5.97 2.43
N GLU A 142 4.68 6.02 2.90
CA GLU A 142 3.96 4.84 3.37
C GLU A 142 3.74 3.80 2.25
N GLU A 143 3.35 4.23 1.04
CA GLU A 143 3.22 3.33 -0.11
C GLU A 143 4.56 2.65 -0.48
N MET A 144 5.68 3.38 -0.34
CA MET A 144 7.01 2.83 -0.56
C MET A 144 7.41 1.84 0.52
N ILE A 145 7.11 2.12 1.79
CA ILE A 145 7.34 1.19 2.92
C ILE A 145 6.57 -0.12 2.68
N ASP A 146 5.31 -0.03 2.27
CA ASP A 146 4.49 -1.20 1.96
C ASP A 146 5.09 -2.04 0.82
N ARG A 147 5.54 -1.36 -0.25
CA ARG A 147 6.17 -2.04 -1.38
C ARG A 147 7.50 -2.66 -0.98
N TRP A 148 8.29 -2.01 -0.13
CA TRP A 148 9.53 -2.57 0.40
C TRP A 148 9.27 -3.80 1.27
N MET A 149 8.29 -3.75 2.18
CA MET A 149 7.89 -4.89 3.00
C MET A 149 7.47 -6.09 2.14
N TYR A 150 6.69 -5.87 1.08
CA TYR A 150 6.31 -6.92 0.14
C TYR A 150 7.54 -7.54 -0.54
N LEU A 151 8.48 -6.71 -1.00
CA LEU A 151 9.69 -7.18 -1.66
C LEU A 151 10.59 -7.95 -0.68
N GLU A 152 10.67 -7.53 0.58
CA GLU A 152 11.42 -8.22 1.63
C GLU A 152 10.80 -9.60 1.96
N GLU A 153 9.48 -9.68 2.12
CA GLU A 153 8.78 -10.96 2.31
C GLU A 153 9.01 -11.90 1.11
N LEU A 154 8.99 -11.36 -0.11
CA LEU A 154 9.31 -12.11 -1.32
C LEU A 154 10.77 -12.57 -1.32
N ALA A 155 11.71 -11.74 -0.86
CA ALA A 155 13.13 -12.09 -0.69
C ALA A 155 13.30 -13.28 0.26
N GLU A 156 12.62 -13.23 1.41
CA GLU A 156 12.68 -14.26 2.45
C GLU A 156 12.13 -15.59 1.93
N ARG A 157 10.97 -15.56 1.24
CA ARG A 157 10.37 -16.76 0.61
C ARG A 157 11.25 -17.37 -0.49
N ILE A 158 12.05 -16.54 -1.18
CA ILE A 158 13.05 -17.02 -2.15
C ILE A 158 14.23 -17.66 -1.42
N ALA A 159 14.66 -17.10 -0.28
CA ALA A 159 15.78 -17.61 0.52
C ALA A 159 15.45 -18.93 1.24
N GLU A 160 14.19 -19.15 1.61
CA GLU A 160 13.70 -20.41 2.21
C GLU A 160 13.57 -21.59 1.21
N GLN A 161 13.73 -21.36 -0.10
CA GLN A 161 13.66 -22.37 -1.18
C GLN A 161 15.01 -22.99 -1.58
#